data_AF-Q4V644-F1
#
_entry.id   AF-Q4V644-F1
#
_cell.length_a   1.000
_cell.length_b   1.000
_cell.length_c   1.000
_cell.angle_alpha   90.00
_cell.angle_beta   90.00
_cell.angle_gamma   90.00
#
_symmetry.space_group_name_H-M   'P 1'
#
loop_
_entity.id
_entity.type
_entity.pdbx_description
1 polymer ?
#
loop_
_entity_poly.entity_id
_entity_poly.type
_entity_poly.pdbx_seq_one_letter_code
_entity_poly.pdbx_strand_id
1 'polypeptide(L)'
;RSALSWPLGAVIAQSCHATAAVIHLNSEDADTVAYLNDLDNMHKVVLEAKDESALVKLSEKLKENEIKHKLWIEQPENIPTCIALKPYVKDTVHKYVKHLKLLKE
;
A
#
# COMPACT_ATOMS: atom_id res chain seq x y z
N ARG A 1 -16.46 7.55 3.34
CA ARG A 1 -16.13 6.88 4.61
C ARG A 1 -15.80 5.43 4.31
N SER A 2 -14.54 5.03 4.49
CA SER A 2 -14.09 3.64 4.34
C SER A 2 -14.87 2.72 5.29
N ALA A 3 -14.97 1.42 5.00
CA ALA A 3 -15.85 0.50 5.73
C ALA A 3 -15.58 0.41 7.24
N LEU A 4 -14.41 0.82 7.71
CA LEU A 4 -14.07 0.81 9.13
C LEU A 4 -14.47 2.09 9.87
N SER A 5 -14.96 3.14 9.18
CA SER A 5 -15.28 4.46 9.78
C SER A 5 -14.11 5.11 10.54
N TRP A 6 -12.87 4.81 10.15
CA TRP A 6 -11.69 5.38 10.78
C TRP A 6 -11.60 6.89 10.54
N PRO A 7 -11.16 7.68 11.53
CA PRO A 7 -10.76 9.06 11.29
C PRO A 7 -9.69 9.13 10.20
N LEU A 8 -9.74 10.16 9.35
CA LEU A 8 -8.79 10.32 8.24
C LEU A 8 -7.33 10.29 8.72
N GLY A 9 -7.05 10.93 9.87
CA GLY A 9 -5.71 10.89 10.47
C GLY A 9 -5.22 9.48 10.81
N ALA A 10 -6.12 8.60 11.26
CA ALA A 10 -5.76 7.21 11.53
C ALA A 10 -5.45 6.47 10.22
N VAL A 11 -6.26 6.65 9.17
CA VAL A 11 -5.99 6.06 7.84
C VAL A 11 -4.63 6.51 7.28
N ILE A 12 -4.28 7.79 7.46
CA ILE A 12 -2.98 8.34 7.05
C ILE A 12 -1.84 7.65 7.83
N ALA A 13 -1.95 7.55 9.15
CA ALA A 13 -0.93 6.91 9.99
C ALA A 13 -0.66 5.46 9.55
N GLN A 14 -1.71 4.67 9.34
CA GLN A 14 -1.60 3.29 8.84
C GLN A 14 -0.90 3.23 7.48
N SER A 15 -1.23 4.15 6.58
CA SER A 15 -0.60 4.25 5.26
C SER A 15 0.89 4.62 5.35
N CYS A 16 1.25 5.52 6.25
CA CYS A 16 2.64 5.87 6.54
C CYS A 16 3.43 4.67 7.07
N HIS A 17 2.87 3.93 8.03
CA HIS A 17 3.51 2.73 8.58
C HIS A 17 3.74 1.66 7.51
N ALA A 18 2.71 1.35 6.71
CA ALA A 18 2.83 0.38 5.62
C ALA A 18 3.90 0.80 4.59
N THR A 19 3.93 2.09 4.23
CA THR A 19 4.87 2.66 3.26
C THR A 19 6.31 2.61 3.77
N ALA A 20 6.55 3.03 5.02
CA ALA A 20 7.88 2.99 5.62
C ALA A 20 8.42 1.56 5.69
N ALA A 21 7.57 0.61 6.13
CA ALA A 21 7.94 -0.79 6.23
C ALA A 21 8.26 -1.41 4.86
N VAL A 22 7.44 -1.17 3.83
CA VAL A 22 7.69 -1.78 2.50
C VAL A 22 8.92 -1.20 1.82
N ILE A 23 9.21 0.10 2.02
CA ILE A 23 10.45 0.71 1.53
C ILE A 23 11.66 0.08 2.21
N HIS A 24 11.64 -0.04 3.55
CA HIS A 24 12.75 -0.63 4.29
C HIS A 24 13.04 -2.08 3.87
N LEU A 25 11.98 -2.90 3.75
CA LEU A 25 12.07 -4.29 3.33
C LEU A 25 12.60 -4.49 1.90
N ASN A 26 12.53 -3.46 1.06
CA ASN A 26 12.96 -3.50 -0.34
C ASN A 26 13.98 -2.38 -0.64
N SER A 27 14.78 -2.00 0.36
CA SER A 27 15.70 -0.86 0.27
C SER A 27 16.81 -1.03 -0.76
N GLU A 28 17.17 -2.27 -1.09
CA GLU A 28 18.18 -2.61 -2.11
C GLU A 28 17.56 -2.87 -3.51
N ASP A 29 16.23 -2.85 -3.64
CA ASP A 29 15.58 -3.05 -4.93
C ASP A 29 15.81 -1.84 -5.85
N ALA A 30 16.13 -2.11 -7.12
CA ALA A 30 16.51 -1.08 -8.09
C ALA A 30 15.42 -0.01 -8.30
N ASP A 31 14.14 -0.38 -8.32
CA ASP A 31 13.04 0.58 -8.46
C ASP A 31 12.89 1.42 -7.18
N THR A 32 13.05 0.79 -6.00
CA THR A 32 13.02 1.50 -4.71
C THR A 32 14.15 2.52 -4.63
N VAL A 33 15.38 2.12 -4.98
CA VAL A 33 16.54 3.00 -4.99
C VAL A 33 16.35 4.15 -5.98
N ALA A 34 15.90 3.86 -7.21
CA ALA A 34 15.62 4.89 -8.20
C ALA A 34 14.55 5.90 -7.71
N TYR A 35 13.47 5.41 -7.10
CA TYR A 35 12.43 6.24 -6.51
C TYR A 35 12.92 7.12 -5.35
N LEU A 36 13.83 6.60 -4.51
CA LEU A 36 14.40 7.34 -3.39
C LEU A 36 15.54 8.29 -3.79
N ASN A 37 16.16 8.11 -4.96
CA ASN A 37 17.14 9.04 -5.49
C ASN A 37 16.50 10.31 -6.09
N ASP A 38 15.20 10.27 -6.37
CA ASP A 38 14.42 11.38 -6.94
C ASP A 38 13.33 11.87 -5.97
N LEU A 39 13.76 12.29 -4.78
CA LEU A 39 12.88 12.59 -3.64
C LEU A 39 11.81 13.66 -3.96
N ASP A 40 12.17 14.68 -4.74
CA ASP A 40 11.27 15.78 -5.07
C ASP A 40 10.18 15.41 -6.10
N ASN A 41 10.34 14.28 -6.81
CA ASN A 41 9.37 13.78 -7.81
C ASN A 41 8.70 12.46 -7.39
N MET A 42 8.75 12.11 -6.10
CA MET A 42 8.08 10.93 -5.57
C MET A 42 6.56 10.97 -5.78
N HIS A 43 6.03 10.07 -6.60
CA HIS A 43 4.59 9.93 -6.79
C HIS A 43 4.00 8.83 -5.87
N LYS A 44 2.83 9.08 -5.29
CA LYS A 44 2.04 8.09 -4.54
C LYS A 44 0.57 8.24 -4.93
N VAL A 45 -0.13 7.11 -5.08
CA VAL A 45 -1.58 7.07 -5.31
C VAL A 45 -2.22 6.33 -4.15
N VAL A 46 -3.17 6.97 -3.48
CA VAL A 46 -3.90 6.37 -2.37
C VAL A 46 -5.24 5.83 -2.89
N LEU A 47 -5.42 4.52 -2.74
CA LEU A 47 -6.58 3.79 -3.23
C LEU A 47 -7.37 3.23 -2.05
N GLU A 48 -8.70 3.23 -2.17
CA GLU A 48 -9.61 2.71 -1.16
C GLU A 48 -9.88 1.22 -1.40
N ALA A 49 -9.60 0.41 -0.38
CA ALA A 49 -10.11 -0.96 -0.28
C ALA A 49 -11.50 -0.94 0.38
N LYS A 50 -12.39 -1.80 -0.09
CA LYS A 50 -13.77 -1.85 0.41
C LYS A 50 -13.84 -2.28 1.87
N ASP A 51 -13.05 -3.28 2.28
CA ASP A 51 -13.07 -3.91 3.60
C ASP A 51 -11.77 -4.70 3.84
N GLU A 52 -11.62 -5.26 5.04
CA GLU A 52 -10.47 -6.09 5.42
C GLU A 52 -10.30 -7.31 4.51
N SER A 53 -11.39 -7.94 4.08
CA SER A 53 -11.35 -9.09 3.17
C SER A 53 -10.77 -8.70 1.80
N ALA A 54 -11.10 -7.51 1.30
CA ALA A 54 -10.53 -6.98 0.08
C ALA A 54 -9.01 -6.74 0.20
N LEU A 55 -8.53 -6.29 1.36
CA LEU A 55 -7.09 -6.17 1.62
C LEU A 55 -6.42 -7.55 1.59
N VAL A 56 -6.93 -8.52 2.34
CA VAL A 56 -6.34 -9.87 2.39
C VAL A 56 -6.28 -10.51 1.00
N LYS A 57 -7.39 -10.47 0.24
CA LYS A 57 -7.43 -11.00 -1.14
C LYS A 57 -6.45 -10.29 -2.07
N LEU A 58 -6.28 -8.97 -1.92
CA LEU A 58 -5.28 -8.23 -2.69
C LEU A 58 -3.87 -8.68 -2.32
N SER A 59 -3.57 -8.86 -1.03
CA SER A 59 -2.28 -9.34 -0.55
C SER A 59 -1.93 -10.72 -1.11
N GLU A 60 -2.88 -11.65 -1.09
CA GLU A 60 -2.72 -12.99 -1.68
C GLU A 60 -2.43 -12.90 -3.18
N LYS A 61 -3.25 -12.15 -3.93
CA LYS A 61 -3.05 -11.96 -5.37
C LYS A 61 -1.70 -11.34 -5.71
N LEU A 62 -1.26 -10.34 -4.95
CA LEU A 62 0.04 -9.70 -5.14
C LEU A 62 1.18 -10.70 -4.85
N LYS A 63 1.04 -11.52 -3.79
CA LYS A 63 2.01 -12.56 -3.42
C LYS A 63 2.14 -13.63 -4.50
N GLU A 64 1.02 -14.12 -5.04
CA GLU A 64 0.99 -15.10 -6.15
C GLU A 64 1.70 -14.60 -7.42
N ASN A 65 1.73 -13.28 -7.61
CA ASN A 65 2.34 -12.63 -8.76
C ASN A 65 3.71 -12.01 -8.44
N GLU A 66 4.29 -12.36 -7.30
CA GLU A 66 5.60 -11.90 -6.83
C GLU A 66 5.74 -10.37 -6.70
N ILE A 67 4.62 -9.66 -6.55
CA ILE A 67 4.61 -8.22 -6.30
C ILE A 67 4.90 -7.99 -4.82
N LYS A 68 6.04 -7.38 -4.53
CA LYS A 68 6.51 -7.06 -3.18
C LYS A 68 5.63 -5.96 -2.58
N HIS A 69 5.02 -6.30 -1.46
CA HIS A 69 4.10 -5.44 -0.74
C HIS A 69 4.17 -5.71 0.76
N LYS A 70 3.64 -4.79 1.55
CA LYS A 70 3.43 -4.93 2.99
C LYS A 70 1.94 -4.81 3.28
N LEU A 71 1.36 -5.87 3.83
CA LEU A 71 0.10 -5.79 4.56
C LEU A 71 0.41 -5.30 5.98
N TRP A 72 -0.13 -4.15 6.34
CA TRP A 72 -0.03 -3.59 7.68
C TRP A 72 -1.18 -4.09 8.54
N ILE A 73 -0.83 -4.61 9.72
CA ILE A 73 -1.75 -5.16 10.70
C ILE A 73 -1.65 -4.28 11.95
N GLU A 74 -2.73 -3.58 12.28
CA GLU A 74 -2.77 -2.73 13.46
C GLU A 74 -2.87 -3.58 14.73
N GLN A 75 -2.13 -3.18 15.76
CA GLN A 75 -2.15 -3.77 17.09
C GLN A 75 -2.80 -2.81 18.10
N PRO A 76 -3.45 -3.31 19.17
CA PRO A 76 -3.53 -4.71 19.59
C PRO A 76 -4.66 -5.53 18.93
N GLU A 77 -5.54 -4.91 18.15
CA GLU A 77 -6.73 -5.57 17.61
C GLU A 77 -6.43 -6.60 16.51
N ASN A 78 -5.20 -6.59 15.97
CA ASN A 78 -4.71 -7.49 14.93
C ASN A 78 -5.53 -7.40 13.62
N ILE A 79 -5.87 -6.18 13.21
CA ILE A 79 -6.73 -5.90 12.05
C ILE A 79 -5.89 -5.48 10.84
N PRO A 80 -6.13 -6.03 9.63
CA PRO A 80 -5.52 -5.53 8.40
C PRO A 80 -6.07 -4.15 8.02
N THR A 81 -5.22 -3.12 8.03
CA THR A 81 -5.67 -1.73 7.82
C THR A 81 -5.17 -1.10 6.54
N CYS A 82 -4.02 -1.53 6.02
CA CYS A 82 -3.43 -0.94 4.82
C CYS A 82 -2.55 -1.94 4.05
N ILE A 83 -2.47 -1.77 2.73
CA ILE A 83 -1.45 -2.39 1.88
C ILE A 83 -0.63 -1.29 1.22
N ALA A 84 0.70 -1.39 1.32
CA ALA A 84 1.62 -0.60 0.52
C ALA A 84 2.45 -1.52 -0.37
N LEU A 85 2.60 -1.15 -1.65
CA LEU A 85 3.55 -1.81 -2.55
C LEU A 85 4.90 -1.12 -2.40
N LYS A 86 6.01 -1.83 -2.68
CA LYS A 86 7.29 -1.14 -2.87
C LYS A 86 7.16 -0.14 -4.04
N PRO A 87 8.06 0.83 -4.19
CA PRO A 87 8.10 1.62 -5.42
C PRO A 87 8.22 0.72 -6.66
N TYR A 88 7.44 1.04 -7.67
CA TYR A 88 7.35 0.29 -8.92
C TYR A 88 7.11 1.23 -10.09
N VAL A 89 7.58 0.81 -11.27
CA VAL A 89 7.08 1.34 -12.54
C VAL A 89 5.58 1.04 -12.64
N LYS A 90 4.78 2.05 -12.99
CA LYS A 90 3.31 1.97 -13.00
C LYS A 90 2.78 0.74 -13.73
N ASP A 91 3.29 0.46 -14.93
CA ASP A 91 2.76 -0.60 -15.79
C ASP A 91 2.97 -2.00 -15.20
N THR A 92 3.98 -2.20 -14.35
CA THR A 92 4.23 -3.45 -13.63
C THR A 92 3.07 -3.80 -12.68
N VAL A 93 2.49 -2.79 -12.02
CA VAL A 93 1.55 -3.00 -10.91
C VAL A 93 0.11 -2.55 -11.22
N HIS A 94 -0.07 -1.68 -12.22
CA HIS A 94 -1.35 -1.04 -12.52
C HIS A 94 -2.50 -2.05 -12.74
N LYS A 95 -2.23 -3.18 -13.40
CA LYS A 95 -3.24 -4.23 -13.64
C LYS A 95 -3.82 -4.82 -12.35
N TYR A 96 -3.08 -4.80 -11.24
CA TYR A 96 -3.52 -5.32 -9.95
C TYR A 96 -4.38 -4.32 -9.19
N VAL A 97 -4.15 -3.01 -9.36
CA VAL A 97 -4.77 -1.97 -8.52
C VAL A 97 -5.79 -1.10 -9.24
N LYS A 98 -5.84 -1.10 -10.59
CA LYS A 98 -6.71 -0.22 -11.40
C LYS A 98 -8.22 -0.31 -11.13
N HIS A 99 -8.67 -1.40 -10.49
CA HIS A 99 -10.07 -1.63 -10.17
C HIS A 99 -10.49 -0.97 -8.84
N LEU A 100 -9.51 -0.53 -8.04
CA LEU A 100 -9.73 0.22 -6.81
C LEU A 100 -10.01 1.69 -7.13
N LYS A 101 -10.79 2.34 -6.28
CA LYS A 101 -11.11 3.77 -6.42
C LYS A 101 -10.07 4.60 -5.67
N LEU A 102 -9.85 5.84 -6.11
CA LEU A 102 -9.09 6.81 -5.31
C LEU A 102 -9.77 6.99 -3.96
N LEU A 103 -8.99 6.99 -2.89
CA LEU A 103 -9.49 7.37 -1.57
C LEU A 103 -9.93 8.83 -1.64
N LYS A 104 -11.21 9.07 -1.34
CA LYS A 104 -11.80 10.41 -1.29
C LYS A 104 -12.04 10.80 0.17
N GLU A 105 -11.81 12.07 0.46
CA GLU A 105 -12.21 12.72 1.71
C GLU A 105 -13.74 12.79 1.84
#